data_AF-A0A8I1NHD8-F1
#
_entry.id   AF-A0A8I1NHD8-F1
#
_cell.length_a   1.000
_cell.length_b   1.000
_cell.length_c   1.000
_cell.angle_alpha   90.00
_cell.angle_beta   90.00
_cell.angle_gamma   90.00
#
_symmetry.space_group_name_H-M   'P 1'
#
loop_
_entity.id
_entity.type
_entity.pdbx_description
1 polymer ?
#
loop_
_entity_poly.entity_id
_entity_poly.type
_entity_poly.pdbx_seq_one_letter_code
_entity_poly.pdbx_strand_id
1 'polypeptide(L)'
;FFEDTMATLQGGNWALIRLDGDTYDATRVCLDTLYSGLAVGGHIVIDDYLMIAELREAVDDFREEHGITDEITKIDWNSVRWQRSESGPRSEPGSVAGGVALSEIEARNPRLPDAPSLGEIEARTQLGEIKAQIAELEAELEELRNSRKPLGRLMKSIRSKTRRKR
;
A
#
# COMPACT_ATOMS: atom_id res chain seq x y z
N PHE A 1 -13.92 -15.08 -8.97
CA PHE A 1 -12.62 -14.71 -9.56
C PHE A 1 -12.72 -13.31 -10.17
N PHE A 2 -11.63 -12.75 -10.71
CA PHE A 2 -11.64 -11.42 -11.33
C PHE A 2 -12.71 -11.33 -12.43
N GLU A 3 -12.76 -12.31 -13.33
CA GLU A 3 -13.75 -12.40 -14.41
C GLU A 3 -15.21 -12.23 -13.93
N ASP A 4 -15.56 -12.82 -12.77
CA ASP A 4 -16.93 -12.77 -12.23
C ASP A 4 -17.30 -11.41 -11.64
N THR A 5 -16.30 -10.68 -11.12
CA THR A 5 -16.53 -9.47 -10.30
C THR A 5 -16.25 -8.19 -11.08
N MET A 6 -15.28 -8.22 -11.98
CA MET A 6 -14.85 -7.07 -12.78
C MET A 6 -15.96 -6.60 -13.72
N ALA A 7 -16.73 -7.49 -14.32
CA ALA A 7 -17.83 -7.12 -15.22
C ALA A 7 -18.84 -6.14 -14.58
N THR A 8 -19.00 -6.18 -13.25
CA THR A 8 -19.91 -5.28 -12.52
C THR A 8 -19.38 -3.85 -12.31
N LEU A 9 -18.10 -3.62 -12.62
CA LEU A 9 -17.39 -2.35 -12.39
C LEU A 9 -17.20 -1.51 -13.65
N GLN A 10 -17.76 -1.93 -14.79
CA GLN A 10 -17.72 -1.18 -16.04
C GLN A 10 -18.45 0.17 -15.90
N GLY A 11 -17.95 1.20 -16.57
CA GLY A 11 -18.59 2.53 -16.59
C GLY A 11 -18.40 3.37 -15.31
N GLY A 12 -17.51 2.95 -14.41
CA GLY A 12 -17.11 3.79 -13.27
C GLY A 12 -16.38 5.06 -13.71
N ASN A 13 -16.25 6.02 -12.79
CA ASN A 13 -15.43 7.22 -12.98
C ASN A 13 -14.28 7.20 -11.97
N TRP A 14 -13.12 6.72 -12.43
CA TRP A 14 -11.97 6.46 -11.58
C TRP A 14 -10.97 7.62 -11.67
N ALA A 15 -10.55 8.14 -10.52
CA ALA A 15 -9.40 9.05 -10.47
C ALA A 15 -8.06 8.28 -10.41
N LEU A 16 -8.10 7.06 -9.87
CA LEU A 16 -6.95 6.17 -9.71
C LEU A 16 -7.40 4.72 -9.95
N ILE A 17 -6.61 3.98 -10.72
CA ILE A 17 -6.68 2.52 -10.81
C ILE A 17 -5.33 1.97 -10.33
N ARG A 18 -5.33 0.94 -9.47
CA ARG A 18 -4.11 0.20 -9.12
C ARG A 18 -4.33 -1.27 -9.40
N LEU A 19 -3.49 -1.85 -10.25
CA LEU A 19 -3.53 -3.26 -10.63
C LEU A 19 -2.38 -4.01 -9.98
N ASP A 20 -2.70 -5.17 -9.42
CA ASP A 20 -1.83 -6.02 -8.60
C ASP A 20 -2.30 -7.47 -8.81
N GLY A 21 -2.32 -7.87 -10.08
CA GLY A 21 -2.83 -9.17 -10.54
C GLY A 21 -1.71 -9.84 -11.32
N ASP A 22 -0.90 -10.65 -10.64
CA ASP A 22 0.40 -11.20 -11.08
C ASP A 22 0.42 -11.89 -12.45
N THR A 23 -0.74 -12.15 -13.07
CA THR A 23 -0.87 -12.90 -14.32
C THR A 23 -1.33 -12.02 -15.47
N TYR A 24 -1.04 -12.48 -16.69
CA TYR A 24 -1.55 -11.87 -17.93
C TYR A 24 -3.07 -11.70 -17.87
N ASP A 25 -3.81 -12.79 -17.64
CA ASP A 25 -5.27 -12.80 -17.70
C ASP A 25 -5.91 -11.87 -16.66
N ALA A 26 -5.40 -11.87 -15.43
CA ALA A 26 -5.93 -11.03 -14.37
C ALA A 26 -5.72 -9.54 -14.68
N THR A 27 -4.52 -9.18 -15.15
CA THR A 27 -4.19 -7.81 -15.55
C THR A 27 -5.02 -7.37 -16.77
N ARG A 28 -5.15 -8.23 -17.77
CA ARG A 28 -5.89 -7.97 -19.00
C ARG A 28 -7.37 -7.73 -18.74
N VAL A 29 -8.03 -8.63 -18.00
CA VAL A 29 -9.44 -8.48 -17.58
C VAL A 29 -9.65 -7.18 -16.82
N CYS A 30 -8.69 -6.78 -15.97
CA CYS A 30 -8.79 -5.52 -15.23
C CYS A 30 -8.68 -4.29 -16.13
N LEU A 31 -7.72 -4.27 -17.05
CA LEU A 31 -7.54 -3.16 -17.99
C LEU A 31 -8.75 -2.99 -18.91
N ASP A 32 -9.20 -4.08 -19.54
CA ASP A 32 -10.35 -4.07 -20.45
C ASP A 32 -11.63 -3.59 -19.77
N THR A 33 -11.78 -3.89 -18.48
CA THR A 33 -12.95 -3.49 -17.69
C THR A 33 -12.86 -2.03 -17.22
N LEU A 34 -11.75 -1.65 -16.58
CA LEU A 34 -11.68 -0.44 -15.77
C LEU A 34 -11.15 0.77 -16.54
N TYR A 35 -10.24 0.57 -17.50
CA TYR A 35 -9.50 1.67 -18.10
C TYR A 35 -10.41 2.66 -18.82
N SER A 36 -11.49 2.18 -19.45
CA SER A 36 -12.45 3.03 -20.15
C SER A 36 -13.07 4.10 -19.23
N GLY A 37 -13.22 3.79 -17.94
CA GLY A 37 -13.75 4.66 -16.89
C GLY A 37 -12.70 5.51 -16.16
N LEU A 38 -11.41 5.40 -16.48
CA LEU A 38 -10.37 6.26 -15.91
C LEU A 38 -10.56 7.69 -16.39
N ALA A 39 -10.69 8.67 -15.50
CA ALA A 39 -10.82 10.07 -15.89
C ALA A 39 -9.58 10.57 -16.64
N VAL A 40 -9.75 11.52 -17.56
CA VAL A 40 -8.61 12.26 -18.14
C VAL A 40 -7.88 12.98 -16.99
N GLY A 41 -6.56 12.84 -16.93
CA GLY A 41 -5.73 13.28 -15.81
C GLY A 41 -5.72 12.32 -14.62
N GLY A 42 -6.54 11.27 -14.63
CA GLY A 42 -6.48 10.17 -13.69
C GLY A 42 -5.21 9.33 -13.88
N HIS A 43 -4.84 8.58 -12.85
CA HIS A 43 -3.62 7.77 -12.86
C HIS A 43 -3.96 6.29 -12.84
N ILE A 44 -3.06 5.50 -13.42
CA ILE A 44 -3.06 4.05 -13.25
C ILE A 44 -1.68 3.60 -12.81
N VAL A 45 -1.67 2.70 -11.83
CA VAL A 45 -0.49 2.08 -11.25
C VAL A 45 -0.53 0.59 -11.56
N ILE A 46 0.57 0.06 -12.05
CA ILE A 46 0.75 -1.36 -12.33
C ILE A 46 1.85 -1.89 -11.40
N ASP A 47 1.49 -2.79 -10.50
CA ASP A 47 2.45 -3.57 -9.72
C ASP A 47 3.10 -4.65 -10.58
N ASP A 48 4.28 -5.12 -10.18
CA ASP A 48 5.01 -6.21 -10.84
C ASP A 48 5.46 -6.01 -12.31
N TYR A 49 5.23 -4.82 -12.90
CA TYR A 49 5.53 -4.54 -14.30
C TYR A 49 7.00 -4.78 -14.70
N LEU A 50 7.95 -4.53 -13.80
CA LEU A 50 9.38 -4.73 -14.08
C LEU A 50 9.87 -6.13 -13.72
N MET A 51 9.08 -6.94 -13.01
CA MET A 51 9.46 -8.28 -12.55
C MET A 51 8.80 -9.40 -13.34
N ILE A 52 7.55 -9.22 -13.77
CA ILE A 52 6.76 -10.28 -14.41
C ILE A 52 6.55 -9.94 -15.88
N ALA A 53 7.20 -10.73 -16.75
CA ALA A 53 7.18 -10.52 -18.19
C ALA A 53 5.77 -10.68 -18.79
N GLU A 54 5.00 -11.68 -18.35
CA GLU A 54 3.64 -11.95 -18.84
C GLU A 54 2.67 -10.81 -18.46
N LEU A 55 2.79 -10.26 -17.25
CA LEU A 55 1.99 -9.12 -16.82
C LEU A 55 2.32 -7.88 -17.65
N ARG A 56 3.62 -7.63 -17.89
CA ARG A 56 4.05 -6.55 -18.77
C ARG A 56 3.50 -6.72 -20.18
N GLU A 57 3.52 -7.93 -20.72
CA GLU A 57 2.94 -8.25 -22.04
C GLU A 57 1.45 -7.89 -22.10
N ALA A 58 0.67 -8.22 -21.06
CA ALA A 58 -0.74 -7.83 -21.00
C ALA A 58 -0.96 -6.30 -21.05
N VAL A 59 -0.11 -5.55 -20.36
CA VAL A 59 -0.16 -4.08 -20.36
C VAL A 59 0.25 -3.51 -21.72
N ASP A 60 1.32 -4.04 -22.31
CA ASP A 60 1.85 -3.58 -23.58
C ASP A 60 0.86 -3.87 -24.72
N ASP A 61 0.29 -5.08 -24.78
CA ASP A 61 -0.78 -5.47 -25.71
C ASP A 61 -1.99 -4.55 -25.59
N PHE A 62 -2.43 -4.26 -24.35
CA PHE A 62 -3.59 -3.41 -24.11
C PHE A 62 -3.36 -1.99 -24.62
N ARG A 63 -2.17 -1.46 -24.37
CA ARG A 63 -1.79 -0.12 -24.80
C ARG A 63 -1.63 -0.03 -26.32
N GLU A 64 -1.05 -1.04 -26.95
CA GLU A 64 -0.92 -1.10 -28.40
C GLU A 64 -2.29 -1.14 -29.09
N GLU A 65 -3.17 -2.05 -28.64
CA GLU A 65 -4.53 -2.20 -29.19
C GLU A 65 -5.33 -0.90 -29.12
N HIS A 66 -5.16 -0.13 -28.05
CA HIS A 66 -5.91 1.09 -27.78
C HIS A 66 -5.18 2.38 -28.17
N GLY A 67 -3.99 2.28 -28.76
CA GLY A 67 -3.17 3.42 -29.15
C GLY A 67 -2.77 4.34 -27.99
N ILE A 68 -2.60 3.78 -26.78
CA ILE A 68 -2.24 4.53 -25.59
C ILE A 68 -0.74 4.77 -25.61
N THR A 69 -0.36 6.03 -25.79
CA THR A 69 1.05 6.47 -25.86
C THR A 69 1.51 7.24 -24.64
N ASP A 70 0.67 7.31 -23.59
CA ASP A 70 0.98 7.97 -22.32
C ASP A 70 2.27 7.45 -21.69
N GLU A 71 3.14 8.35 -21.23
CA GLU A 71 4.46 8.01 -20.69
C GLU A 71 4.36 7.08 -19.47
N ILE A 72 5.04 5.93 -19.54
CA ILE A 72 5.21 5.03 -18.41
C ILE A 72 6.35 5.54 -17.53
N THR A 73 6.02 5.96 -16.32
CA THR A 73 6.97 6.41 -15.30
C THR A 73 7.19 5.33 -14.26
N LYS A 74 8.46 4.96 -14.01
CA LYS A 74 8.84 4.06 -12.92
C LYS A 74 8.57 4.69 -11.56
N ILE A 75 7.91 3.95 -10.66
CA ILE A 75 7.67 4.38 -9.27
C ILE A 75 8.84 3.94 -8.38
N ASP A 76 9.12 2.64 -8.40
CA ASP A 76 10.15 2.01 -7.57
C ASP A 76 10.81 0.86 -8.33
N TRP A 77 11.44 -0.08 -7.63
CA TRP A 77 12.17 -1.20 -8.23
C TRP A 77 11.28 -2.13 -9.07
N ASN A 78 9.96 -2.11 -8.89
CA ASN A 78 9.03 -3.06 -9.49
C ASN A 78 7.88 -2.39 -10.27
N SER A 79 7.29 -1.35 -9.69
CA SER A 79 6.01 -0.83 -10.14
C SER A 79 6.17 0.40 -11.05
N VAL A 80 5.19 0.59 -11.94
CA VAL A 80 5.12 1.73 -12.85
C VAL A 80 3.77 2.42 -12.79
N ARG A 81 3.69 3.63 -13.34
CA ARG A 81 2.43 4.35 -13.53
C ARG A 81 2.40 5.13 -14.82
N TRP A 82 1.20 5.46 -15.28
CA TRP A 82 1.01 6.57 -16.22
C TRP A 82 -0.21 7.40 -15.84
N GLN A 83 -0.24 8.62 -16.36
CA GLN A 83 -1.41 9.50 -16.28
C GLN A 83 -2.15 9.44 -17.62
N ARG A 84 -3.46 9.19 -17.57
CA ARG A 84 -4.29 9.12 -18.76
C ARG A 84 -4.41 10.50 -19.41
N SER A 85 -3.98 10.63 -20.66
CA SER A 85 -4.30 11.79 -21.51
C SER A 85 -5.67 11.63 -22.18
N GLU A 86 -6.02 12.54 -23.10
CA GLU A 86 -7.25 12.41 -23.89
C GLU A 86 -7.23 11.21 -24.87
N SER A 87 -6.11 10.49 -24.98
CA SER A 87 -5.99 9.29 -25.80
C SER A 87 -6.60 8.03 -25.14
N GLY A 88 -7.12 7.12 -25.96
CA GLY A 88 -7.62 5.81 -25.55
C GLY A 88 -9.15 5.69 -25.41
N PRO A 89 -9.64 4.47 -25.10
CA PRO A 89 -11.06 4.13 -25.11
C PRO A 89 -11.80 4.88 -24.02
N ARG A 90 -12.91 5.52 -24.35
CA ARG A 90 -13.78 6.18 -23.39
C ARG A 90 -15.07 5.38 -23.28
N SER A 91 -15.53 5.14 -22.06
CA SER A 91 -16.91 4.73 -21.87
C SER A 91 -17.80 5.91 -22.29
N GLU A 92 -18.76 5.70 -23.19
CA GLU A 92 -19.90 6.63 -23.31
C GLU A 92 -20.41 6.91 -21.89
N PRO A 93 -20.83 8.13 -21.54
CA PRO A 93 -21.47 8.41 -20.27
C PRO A 93 -22.81 7.67 -20.22
N GLY A 94 -22.75 6.35 -19.99
CA GLY A 94 -23.88 5.52 -19.67
C GLY A 94 -24.46 6.08 -18.39
N SER A 95 -25.76 6.38 -18.41
CA SER A 95 -26.59 6.82 -17.31
C SER A 95 -26.16 6.22 -15.96
N VAL A 96 -25.23 6.88 -15.27
CA VAL A 96 -24.84 6.51 -13.92
C VAL A 96 -25.95 7.04 -13.01
N ALA A 97 -27.00 6.24 -12.83
CA ALA A 97 -27.96 6.44 -11.76
C ALA A 97 -27.24 6.17 -10.43
N GLY A 98 -26.48 7.15 -9.94
CA GLY A 98 -25.74 7.01 -8.69
C GLY A 98 -24.37 7.69 -8.64
N GLY A 99 -24.09 8.70 -9.47
CA GLY A 99 -22.95 9.58 -9.20
C GLY A 99 -23.19 10.37 -7.91
N VAL A 100 -22.50 10.00 -6.82
CA VAL A 100 -22.47 10.81 -5.60
C VAL A 100 -21.77 12.13 -5.94
N ALA A 101 -22.42 13.26 -5.65
CA ALA A 101 -21.82 14.56 -5.92
C ALA A 101 -20.45 14.67 -5.22
N LEU A 102 -19.47 15.31 -5.85
CA LEU A 102 -18.13 15.54 -5.25
C LEU A 102 -18.21 16.14 -3.84
N SER A 103 -19.17 17.04 -3.61
CA SER A 103 -19.47 17.63 -2.30
C SER A 103 -19.95 16.61 -1.26
N GLU A 104 -20.63 15.56 -1.69
CA GLU A 104 -21.19 14.52 -0.84
C GLU A 104 -20.15 13.41 -0.56
N ILE A 105 -19.16 13.22 -1.44
CA ILE A 105 -17.95 12.41 -1.18
C ILE A 105 -17.06 13.10 -0.15
N GLU A 106 -16.81 14.41 -0.31
CA GLU A 106 -16.02 15.20 0.65
C GLU A 106 -16.67 15.23 2.05
N ALA A 107 -18.00 15.31 2.12
CA ALA A 107 -18.73 15.28 3.40
C ALA A 107 -18.66 13.91 4.09
N ARG A 108 -18.48 12.81 3.33
CA ARG A 108 -18.42 11.43 3.86
C ARG A 108 -17.02 10.96 4.21
N ASN A 109 -15.98 11.63 3.72
CA ASN A 109 -14.59 11.25 3.96
C ASN A 109 -13.92 12.31 4.85
N PRO A 110 -14.17 12.32 6.18
CA PRO A 110 -13.37 13.15 7.06
C PRO A 110 -11.92 12.80 6.80
N ARG A 111 -11.06 13.81 6.59
CA ARG A 111 -9.62 13.61 6.35
C ARG A 111 -9.10 12.60 7.36
N LEU A 112 -8.87 11.37 6.90
CA LEU A 112 -8.19 10.36 7.68
C LEU A 112 -6.80 10.93 8.00
N PRO A 113 -6.26 10.70 9.19
CA PRO A 113 -4.88 11.04 9.46
C PRO A 113 -4.01 10.42 8.37
N ASP A 114 -2.99 11.15 7.92
CA ASP A 114 -2.03 10.62 6.96
C ASP A 114 -1.55 9.25 7.45
N ALA A 115 -1.48 8.29 6.53
CA ALA A 115 -0.96 6.97 6.84
C ALA A 115 0.45 7.14 7.41
N PRO A 116 0.78 6.46 8.53
CA PRO A 116 2.07 6.63 9.15
C PRO A 116 3.16 6.16 8.17
N SER A 117 4.21 6.96 8.06
CA SER A 117 5.41 6.58 7.34
C SER A 117 6.04 5.32 7.93
N LEU A 118 6.86 4.62 7.14
CA LEU A 118 7.59 3.44 7.62
C LEU A 118 8.42 3.76 8.88
N GLY A 119 9.07 4.94 8.90
CA GLY A 119 9.83 5.40 10.06
C GLY A 119 8.96 5.61 11.32
N GLU A 120 7.71 6.05 11.17
CA GLU A 120 6.78 6.18 12.30
C GLU A 120 6.30 4.82 12.81
N ILE A 121 6.11 3.84 11.92
CA ILE A 121 5.76 2.46 12.30
C ILE A 121 6.92 1.81 13.05
N GLU A 122 8.15 1.94 12.54
CA GLU A 122 9.37 1.46 13.18
C GLU A 122 9.56 2.11 14.56
N ALA A 123 9.41 3.44 14.65
CA ALA A 123 9.53 4.17 15.91
C ALA A 123 8.49 3.73 16.94
N ARG A 124 7.23 3.50 16.52
CA ARG A 124 6.17 2.98 17.42
C ARG A 124 6.50 1.59 17.94
N THR A 125 7.07 0.74 17.09
CA THR A 125 7.48 -0.62 17.47
C THR A 125 8.62 -0.57 18.49
N GLN A 126 9.67 0.20 18.21
CA GLN A 126 10.79 0.41 19.12
C GLN A 126 10.35 1.01 20.46
N LEU A 127 9.42 1.98 20.43
CA LEU A 127 8.87 2.56 21.65
C LEU A 127 8.12 1.52 22.49
N GLY A 128 7.38 0.62 21.85
CA GLY A 128 6.71 -0.50 22.52
C GLY A 128 7.69 -1.43 23.22
N GLU A 129 8.77 -1.81 22.53
CA GLU A 129 9.83 -2.67 23.08
C GLU A 129 10.54 -2.01 24.26
N ILE A 130 10.90 -0.73 24.13
CA ILE A 130 11.56 0.03 25.21
C ILE A 130 10.64 0.14 26.43
N LYS A 131 9.34 0.41 26.23
CA LYS A 131 8.36 0.46 27.33
C LYS A 131 8.24 -0.89 28.04
N ALA A 132 8.24 -1.98 27.30
CA ALA A 132 8.21 -3.33 27.90
C ALA A 132 9.48 -3.60 28.73
N GLN A 133 10.65 -3.23 28.22
CA GLN A 133 11.92 -3.36 28.95
C GLN A 133 11.95 -2.50 30.21
N ILE A 134 11.43 -1.27 30.16
CA ILE A 134 11.32 -0.39 31.32
C ILE A 134 10.42 -1.04 32.38
N ALA A 135 9.24 -1.54 32.00
CA ALA A 135 8.32 -2.18 32.93
C ALA A 135 8.94 -3.42 33.60
N GLU A 136 9.71 -4.23 32.86
CA GLU A 136 10.42 -5.39 33.40
C GLU A 136 11.51 -4.98 34.40
N LEU A 137 12.31 -3.96 34.07
CA LEU A 137 13.36 -3.45 34.96
C LEU A 137 12.78 -2.80 36.22
N GLU A 138 11.66 -2.09 36.10
CA GLU A 138 10.95 -1.51 37.25
C GLU A 138 10.46 -2.62 38.19
N ALA A 139 9.92 -3.72 37.66
CA ALA A 139 9.55 -4.89 38.46
C ALA A 139 10.77 -5.55 39.15
N GLU A 140 11.88 -5.75 38.44
CA GLU A 140 13.12 -6.31 39.01
C GLU A 140 13.69 -5.40 40.13
N LEU A 141 13.66 -4.08 39.93
CA LEU A 141 14.08 -3.11 40.94
C LEU A 141 13.19 -3.14 42.18
N GLU A 142 11.88 -3.30 42.01
CA GLU A 142 10.95 -3.37 43.12
C GLU A 142 11.13 -4.65 43.94
N GLU A 143 11.37 -5.78 43.28
CA GLU A 143 11.77 -7.03 43.96
C GLU A 143 13.08 -6.88 44.73
N LEU A 144 14.08 -6.22 44.14
CA LEU A 144 15.38 -5.98 44.79
C LEU A 144 15.29 -5.00 45.97
N ARG A 145 14.43 -3.97 45.88
CA ARG A 145 14.17 -3.04 46.98
C ARG A 145 13.50 -3.74 48.16
N ASN A 146 12.55 -4.63 47.88
CA ASN A 146 11.84 -5.42 48.89
C ASN A 146 12.71 -6.53 49.48
N SER A 147 13.68 -7.04 48.71
CA SER A 147 14.69 -8.01 49.14
C SER A 147 15.94 -7.30 49.64
N ARG A 148 15.93 -6.72 50.85
CA ARG A 148 17.16 -6.22 51.51
C ARG A 148 18.20 -7.34 51.64
N LYS A 149 19.01 -7.58 50.62
CA LYS A 149 20.26 -8.33 50.64
C LYS A 149 21.42 -7.35 50.41
N PRO A 150 22.49 -7.40 51.22
CA PRO A 150 23.56 -6.40 51.18
C PRO A 150 24.24 -6.34 49.80
N LEU A 151 24.54 -5.11 49.36
CA LEU A 151 24.99 -4.68 48.02
C LEU A 151 26.22 -5.40 47.39
N GLY A 152 26.82 -6.39 48.05
CA GLY A 152 28.05 -7.06 47.62
C GLY A 152 27.91 -8.07 46.46
N ARG A 153 26.69 -8.47 46.06
CA ARG A 153 26.48 -9.47 44.97
C ARG A 153 26.01 -8.90 43.64
N LEU A 154 25.61 -7.63 43.58
CA LEU A 154 24.87 -7.07 42.43
C LEU A 154 25.77 -6.79 41.20
N MET A 155 27.05 -6.46 41.39
CA MET A 155 27.97 -6.16 40.27
C MET A 155 28.41 -7.38 39.44
N LYS A 156 28.20 -8.61 39.92
CA LYS A 156 28.55 -9.83 39.16
C LYS A 156 27.48 -10.25 38.13
N SER A 157 26.23 -9.85 38.31
CA SER A 157 25.12 -10.21 37.41
C SER A 157 25.07 -9.32 36.15
N ILE A 158 25.37 -8.02 36.30
CA ILE A 158 25.31 -7.08 35.18
C ILE A 158 26.38 -7.39 34.12
N ARG A 159 27.59 -7.82 34.52
CA ARG A 159 28.65 -8.23 33.58
C ARG A 159 28.36 -9.52 32.79
N SER A 160 27.46 -10.40 33.26
CA SER A 160 27.18 -11.65 32.56
C SER A 160 26.13 -11.48 31.45
N LYS A 161 25.15 -10.58 31.63
CA LYS A 161 24.13 -10.29 30.60
C LYS A 161 24.70 -9.53 29.39
N THR A 162 25.65 -8.60 29.59
CA THR A 162 26.29 -7.86 28.48
C THR A 162 27.16 -8.72 27.57
N ARG A 163 27.62 -9.89 28.06
CA ARG A 163 28.52 -10.79 27.31
C ARG A 163 27.80 -11.78 26.41
N ARG A 164 26.46 -11.87 26.47
CA ARG A 164 25.64 -12.80 25.67
C ARG A 164 25.04 -12.17 24.40
N LYS A 165 25.33 -10.89 24.13
CA LYS A 165 24.89 -10.13 22.94
C LYS A 165 26.07 -9.68 22.04
N ARG A 166 27.17 -10.44 22.03
CA ARG A 166 28.24 -10.31 21.02
C ARG A 166 28.37 -11.62 20.27
#